data_AF-A0AAV2R6C2-F1
#
_entry.id   AF-A0AAV2R6C2-F1
#
_cell.length_a   1.000
_cell.length_b   1.000
_cell.length_c   1.000
_cell.angle_alpha   90.00
_cell.angle_beta   90.00
_cell.angle_gamma   90.00
#
_symmetry.space_group_name_H-M   'P 1'
#
loop_
_entity.id
_entity.type
_entity.pdbx_description
1 polymer ?
#
loop_
_entity_poly.entity_id
_entity_poly.type
_entity_poly.pdbx_seq_one_letter_code
_entity_poly.pdbx_strand_id
1 'polypeptide(L)'
;CHLLEDPAAYVSSCQMDSCSTGDTQKVACDTMEAYAKRCTDLGVCINNWPTNLCPKNCSGGQEYRTCAFGCVRTCDNYEELSSDPSQCQVSEVTGCFCPDDLVLFDGKCVNKSYCQTCDSEGHRVGDVWKTDNCTTCQCSEQGKLCKTKTCPEDPFCDDQYKIVEVPGSEDECCGPRKKCELIPPIDCPPLEEPKEDCAYGQRRKKIEAPGVCPQYACVCLNPEDCPEVIQPETRDLKPGEVWSLDKSGCCDRYIRNCSGECPQPECQMFLIPSLLPKEERQCCPAYSC
;
A
#
# COMPACT_ATOMS: atom_id res chain seq x y z
N CYS A 1 34.42 1.43 50.64
CA CYS A 1 33.34 0.67 51.29
C CYS A 1 33.84 -0.40 52.27
N HIS A 2 34.98 -1.07 52.05
CA HIS A 2 35.46 -2.16 52.94
C HIS A 2 35.50 -1.83 54.45
N LEU A 3 35.62 -0.55 54.84
CA LEU A 3 35.57 -0.11 56.24
C LEU A 3 34.16 -0.11 56.86
N LEU A 4 33.11 -0.06 56.04
CA LEU A 4 31.71 -0.05 56.47
C LEU A 4 31.01 -1.39 56.26
N GLU A 5 31.40 -2.13 55.23
CA GLU A 5 30.88 -3.46 54.91
C GLU A 5 32.04 -4.38 54.54
N ASP A 6 32.21 -5.46 55.30
CA ASP A 6 33.27 -6.45 55.09
C ASP A 6 33.02 -7.26 53.81
N PRO A 7 33.91 -7.22 52.80
CA PRO A 7 33.75 -7.99 51.57
C PRO A 7 33.91 -9.50 51.76
N ALA A 8 34.47 -9.99 52.89
CA ALA A 8 34.81 -11.40 53.08
C ALA A 8 33.60 -12.34 52.92
N ALA A 9 32.44 -11.95 53.43
CA ALA A 9 31.21 -12.73 53.29
C ALA A 9 30.75 -12.87 51.82
N TYR A 10 30.83 -11.77 51.06
CA TYR A 10 30.48 -11.73 49.64
C TYR A 10 31.46 -12.57 48.81
N VAL A 11 32.76 -12.45 49.08
CA VAL A 11 33.81 -13.26 48.41
C VAL A 11 33.62 -14.75 48.71
N SER A 12 33.32 -15.11 49.96
CA SER A 12 33.09 -16.51 50.33
C SER A 12 31.83 -17.08 49.66
N SER A 13 30.73 -16.32 49.60
CA SER A 13 29.53 -16.72 48.85
C SER A 13 29.84 -16.91 47.37
N CYS A 14 30.52 -15.94 46.75
CA CYS A 14 30.92 -16.01 45.34
C CYS A 14 31.72 -17.28 45.04
N GLN A 15 32.66 -17.67 45.90
CA GLN A 15 33.46 -18.88 45.73
C GLN A 15 32.62 -20.16 45.82
N MET A 16 31.70 -20.25 46.80
CA MET A 16 30.81 -21.40 46.94
C MET A 16 29.84 -21.52 45.77
N ASP A 17 29.25 -20.41 45.35
CA ASP A 17 28.26 -20.36 44.27
C ASP A 17 28.90 -20.59 42.90
N SER A 18 30.15 -20.12 42.70
CA SER A 18 30.93 -20.38 41.48
C SER A 18 31.36 -21.84 41.37
N CYS A 19 31.53 -22.55 42.48
CA CYS A 19 31.81 -23.99 42.48
C CYS A 19 30.54 -24.83 42.21
N SER A 20 29.37 -24.28 42.52
CA SER A 20 28.08 -24.97 42.41
C SER A 20 27.41 -24.76 41.05
N THR A 21 27.73 -23.66 40.38
CA THR A 21 27.17 -23.27 39.08
C THR A 21 28.27 -23.25 38.00
N GLY A 22 27.93 -23.59 36.75
CA GLY A 22 28.89 -23.59 35.65
C GLY A 22 29.21 -22.20 35.08
N ASP A 23 28.50 -21.15 35.49
CA ASP A 23 28.63 -19.78 34.98
C ASP A 23 29.24 -18.87 36.06
N THR A 24 30.56 -18.96 36.18
CA THR A 24 31.34 -18.24 37.19
C THR A 24 31.34 -16.73 37.00
N GLN A 25 31.21 -16.24 35.76
CA GLN A 25 31.16 -14.82 35.45
C GLN A 25 29.85 -14.21 35.97
N LYS A 26 28.71 -14.87 35.74
CA LYS A 26 27.41 -14.41 36.24
C LYS A 26 27.40 -14.34 37.77
N VAL A 27 27.86 -15.39 38.45
CA VAL A 27 27.94 -15.41 39.93
C VAL A 27 28.80 -14.28 40.46
N ALA A 28 29.96 -14.04 39.84
CA ALA A 28 30.82 -12.93 40.23
C ALA A 28 30.11 -11.58 40.07
N CYS A 29 29.41 -11.37 38.95
CA CYS A 29 28.68 -10.12 38.70
C CYS A 29 27.53 -9.90 39.69
N ASP A 30 26.73 -10.94 39.98
CA ASP A 30 25.61 -10.86 40.92
C ASP A 30 26.12 -10.55 42.34
N THR A 31 27.21 -11.20 42.76
CA THR A 31 27.82 -10.97 44.07
C THR A 31 28.39 -9.55 44.18
N MET A 32 29.08 -9.08 43.13
CA MET A 32 29.61 -7.71 43.08
C MET A 32 28.50 -6.66 43.11
N GLU A 33 27.36 -6.92 42.46
CA GLU A 33 26.21 -6.03 42.45
C GLU A 33 25.57 -5.96 43.84
N ALA A 34 25.42 -7.10 44.53
CA ALA A 34 24.92 -7.15 45.89
C ALA A 34 25.83 -6.35 46.86
N TYR A 35 27.16 -6.52 46.74
CA TYR A 35 28.12 -5.76 47.53
C TYR A 35 28.05 -4.26 47.23
N ALA A 36 28.05 -3.87 45.94
CA ALA A 36 27.96 -2.48 45.52
C ALA A 36 26.65 -1.82 45.98
N LYS A 37 25.53 -2.55 45.92
CA LYS A 37 24.24 -2.09 46.45
C LYS A 37 24.32 -1.84 47.94
N ARG A 38 24.87 -2.77 48.73
CA ARG A 38 25.01 -2.61 50.18
C ARG A 38 25.88 -1.40 50.54
N CYS A 39 26.97 -1.19 49.80
CA CYS A 39 27.81 -0.01 49.94
C CYS A 39 27.05 1.29 49.69
N THR A 40 26.19 1.29 48.66
CA THR A 40 25.34 2.45 48.32
C THR A 40 24.31 2.71 49.42
N ASP A 41 23.68 1.66 49.96
CA ASP A 41 22.75 1.75 51.10
C ASP A 41 23.42 2.31 52.38
N LEU A 42 24.77 2.20 52.49
CA LEU A 42 25.59 2.78 53.56
C LEU A 42 26.14 4.18 53.21
N GLY A 43 25.70 4.77 52.09
CA GLY A 43 26.12 6.09 51.63
C GLY A 43 27.50 6.13 50.97
N VAL A 44 28.04 5.00 50.52
CA VAL A 44 29.32 4.92 49.80
C VAL A 44 29.11 4.45 48.36
N CYS A 45 29.23 5.38 47.43
CA CYS A 45 29.17 5.11 46.00
C CYS A 45 30.42 4.45 45.42
N ILE A 46 30.22 3.48 44.52
CA ILE A 46 31.28 2.80 43.77
C ILE A 46 31.24 3.26 42.30
N ASN A 47 31.93 4.34 41.95
CA ASN A 47 31.80 4.99 40.63
C ASN A 47 32.45 4.22 39.45
N ASN A 48 33.23 3.16 39.71
CA ASN A 48 33.99 2.43 38.69
C ASN A 48 33.50 0.98 38.55
N TRP A 49 32.24 0.80 38.14
CA TRP A 49 31.72 -0.55 37.85
C TRP A 49 32.54 -1.20 36.72
N PRO A 50 33.01 -2.45 36.87
CA PRO A 50 33.86 -3.09 35.87
C PRO A 50 33.03 -3.56 34.68
N THR A 51 32.68 -2.64 33.77
CA THR A 51 31.87 -2.88 32.57
C THR A 51 32.44 -3.97 31.66
N ASN A 52 33.76 -4.14 31.63
CA ASN A 52 34.43 -5.21 30.87
C ASN A 52 34.18 -6.61 31.45
N LEU A 53 34.01 -6.72 32.77
CA LEU A 53 33.78 -8.00 33.46
C LEU A 53 32.28 -8.28 33.62
N CYS A 54 31.50 -7.23 33.88
CA CYS A 54 30.07 -7.31 34.17
C CYS A 54 29.32 -6.25 33.36
N PRO A 55 29.13 -6.46 32.04
CA PRO A 55 28.43 -5.49 31.21
C PRO A 55 26.98 -5.36 31.65
N LYS A 56 26.53 -4.11 31.81
CA LYS A 56 25.14 -3.76 32.10
C LYS A 56 24.59 -3.04 30.87
N ASN A 57 23.57 -3.64 30.26
CA ASN A 57 22.95 -3.10 29.05
C ASN A 57 21.75 -2.23 29.43
N CYS A 58 21.84 -0.95 29.12
CA CYS A 58 20.74 -0.01 29.23
C CYS A 58 20.19 0.30 27.83
N SER A 59 18.87 0.46 27.72
CA SER A 59 18.20 0.79 26.46
C SER A 59 17.98 2.30 26.33
N GLY A 60 17.72 2.76 25.10
CA GLY A 60 17.31 4.15 24.85
C GLY A 60 18.41 5.19 25.05
N GLY A 61 19.69 4.80 24.95
CA GLY A 61 20.82 5.72 25.13
C GLY A 61 21.14 6.06 26.58
N GLN A 62 20.55 5.32 27.53
CA GLN A 62 20.88 5.42 28.95
C GLN A 62 22.21 4.74 29.25
N GLU A 63 22.85 5.18 30.33
CA GLU A 63 24.11 4.66 30.85
C GLU A 63 23.88 4.06 32.24
N TYR A 64 24.51 2.92 32.49
CA TYR A 64 24.46 2.29 33.80
C TYR A 64 25.34 3.07 34.77
N ARG A 65 24.74 3.59 35.83
CA ARG A 65 25.43 4.27 36.93
C ARG A 65 25.07 3.59 38.23
N THR A 66 26.10 3.31 39.02
CA THR A 66 26.00 2.83 40.42
C THR A 66 25.74 3.97 41.41
N CYS A 67 25.88 5.20 40.94
CA CYS A 67 25.70 6.41 41.73
C CYS A 67 25.08 7.49 40.85
N ALA A 68 23.75 7.61 40.92
CA ALA A 68 23.02 8.72 40.33
C ALA A 68 21.90 9.15 41.29
N PHE A 69 21.53 10.42 41.24
CA PHE A 69 20.36 10.90 41.95
C PHE A 69 19.13 10.10 41.50
N GLY A 70 18.36 9.58 42.46
CA GLY A 70 17.19 8.76 42.13
C GLY A 70 16.08 9.52 41.40
N CYS A 71 16.13 10.86 41.38
CA CYS A 71 15.21 11.69 40.63
C CYS A 71 15.62 11.74 39.16
N VAL A 72 15.01 10.87 38.37
CA VAL A 72 15.20 10.86 36.92
C VAL A 72 14.73 12.19 36.33
N ARG A 73 15.60 12.82 35.56
CA ARG A 73 15.31 14.06 34.83
C ARG A 73 14.47 13.70 33.60
N THR A 74 13.22 14.14 33.58
CA THR A 74 12.29 14.01 32.46
C THR A 74 12.01 15.40 31.90
N CYS A 75 11.33 15.47 30.75
CA CYS A 75 10.90 16.75 30.20
C CYS A 75 10.02 17.59 31.15
N ASP A 76 9.39 16.97 32.15
CA ASP A 76 8.46 17.66 33.05
C ASP A 76 9.15 18.28 34.26
N ASN A 77 10.31 17.76 34.68
CA ASN A 77 10.96 18.16 35.94
C ASN A 77 12.41 18.64 35.77
N TYR A 78 12.98 18.59 34.57
CA TYR A 78 14.41 18.87 34.39
C TYR A 78 14.80 20.31 34.71
N GLU A 79 13.91 21.29 34.52
CA GLU A 79 14.19 22.70 34.84
C GLU A 79 14.25 22.93 36.35
N GLU A 80 13.29 22.36 37.09
CA GLU A 80 13.24 22.40 38.55
C GLU A 80 14.48 21.73 39.15
N LEU A 81 14.79 20.50 38.72
CA LEU A 81 15.96 19.75 39.18
C LEU A 81 17.30 20.39 38.76
N SER A 82 17.33 21.16 37.67
CA SER A 82 18.54 21.93 37.30
C SER A 82 18.76 23.11 38.21
N SER A 83 17.68 23.78 38.59
CA SER A 83 17.71 25.04 39.34
C SER A 83 17.95 24.79 40.83
N ASP A 84 17.38 23.71 41.35
CA ASP A 84 17.55 23.28 42.72
C ASP A 84 17.71 21.75 42.83
N PRO A 85 18.95 21.25 42.75
CA PRO A 85 19.25 19.82 42.92
C PRO A 85 18.81 19.25 44.27
N SER A 86 18.59 20.10 45.29
CA SER A 86 18.19 19.66 46.63
C SER A 86 16.72 19.24 46.72
N GLN A 87 15.91 19.55 45.70
CA GLN A 87 14.54 19.03 45.59
C GLN A 87 14.50 17.52 45.39
N CYS A 88 15.61 16.93 44.91
CA CYS A 88 15.73 15.49 44.90
C CYS A 88 15.99 14.95 46.30
N GLN A 89 14.93 14.52 46.99
CA GLN A 89 15.01 13.89 48.30
C GLN A 89 15.42 12.41 48.26
N VAL A 90 15.59 11.85 47.06
CA VAL A 90 16.00 10.46 46.87
C VAL A 90 17.52 10.41 46.83
N SER A 91 18.11 9.68 47.78
CA SER A 91 19.53 9.38 47.84
C SER A 91 20.06 8.75 46.54
N GLU A 92 21.38 8.63 46.43
CA GLU A 92 22.03 8.00 45.29
C GLU A 92 21.55 6.55 45.10
N VAL A 93 21.11 6.20 43.89
CA VAL A 93 20.65 4.85 43.54
C VAL A 93 21.40 4.30 42.32
N THR A 94 21.43 2.97 42.23
CA THR A 94 22.01 2.23 41.10
C THR A 94 20.96 1.96 40.04
N GLY A 95 21.27 2.20 38.77
CA GLY A 95 20.34 2.00 37.67
C GLY A 95 20.83 2.52 36.32
N CYS A 96 19.92 2.53 35.34
CA CYS A 96 20.13 3.14 34.03
C CYS A 96 19.61 4.59 34.07
N PHE A 97 20.42 5.54 33.63
CA PHE A 97 20.07 6.95 33.63
C PHE A 97 20.53 7.61 32.33
N CYS A 98 19.88 8.71 31.96
CA CYS A 98 20.39 9.53 30.87
C CYS A 98 21.69 10.26 31.27
N PRO A 99 22.59 10.52 30.29
CA PRO A 99 23.68 11.47 30.46
C PRO A 99 23.20 12.82 31.01
N ASP A 100 24.05 13.54 31.75
CA ASP A 100 23.67 14.75 32.50
C ASP A 100 23.16 15.91 31.60
N ASP A 101 23.50 15.90 30.31
CA ASP A 101 23.06 16.87 29.29
C ASP A 101 21.71 16.49 28.64
N LEU A 102 21.25 15.26 28.83
CA LEU A 102 20.02 14.71 28.26
C LEU A 102 18.93 14.50 29.33
N VAL A 103 17.71 14.24 28.87
CA VAL A 103 16.55 13.94 29.72
C VAL A 103 15.80 12.73 29.19
N LEU A 104 15.14 11.99 30.08
CA LEU A 104 14.37 10.80 29.72
C LEU A 104 13.00 11.22 29.19
N PHE A 105 12.69 10.79 27.97
CA PHE A 105 11.38 10.94 27.33
C PHE A 105 11.04 9.66 26.56
N ASP A 106 9.88 9.08 26.85
CA ASP A 106 9.39 7.83 26.22
C ASP A 106 10.44 6.70 26.18
N GLY A 107 11.16 6.52 27.29
CA GLY A 107 12.20 5.50 27.43
C GLY A 107 13.50 5.77 26.69
N LYS A 108 13.70 6.97 26.12
CA LYS A 108 14.91 7.39 25.41
C LYS A 108 15.50 8.68 25.98
N CYS A 109 16.81 8.81 25.90
CA CYS A 109 17.51 10.03 26.25
C CYS A 109 17.49 11.00 25.07
N VAL A 110 16.86 12.16 25.28
CA VAL A 110 16.70 13.21 24.28
C VAL A 110 17.31 14.52 24.77
N ASN A 111 17.61 15.42 23.83
CA ASN A 111 18.09 16.75 24.19
C ASN A 111 16.97 17.54 24.89
N LYS A 112 17.34 18.43 25.82
CA LYS A 112 16.41 19.34 26.51
C LYS A 112 15.58 20.19 25.53
N SER A 113 16.13 20.53 24.35
CA SER A 113 15.39 21.23 23.29
C SER A 113 14.13 20.48 22.84
N TYR A 114 14.11 19.15 22.95
CA TYR A 114 12.97 18.29 22.62
C TYR A 114 11.78 18.48 23.56
N CYS A 115 12.01 18.98 24.78
CA CYS A 115 10.94 19.16 25.77
C CYS A 115 10.06 20.38 25.49
N GLN A 116 10.53 21.29 24.63
CA GLN A 116 9.75 22.46 24.24
C GLN A 116 8.70 22.08 23.20
N THR A 117 7.48 22.56 23.40
CA THR A 117 6.41 22.35 22.43
C THR A 117 6.38 23.49 21.41
N CYS A 118 6.19 23.14 20.14
CA CYS A 118 6.09 24.11 19.05
C CYS A 118 4.70 24.74 18.94
N ASP A 119 3.67 24.14 19.54
CA ASP A 119 2.30 24.66 19.56
C ASP A 119 1.52 24.25 20.81
N SER A 120 0.27 24.69 20.88
CA SER A 120 -0.66 24.42 21.99
C SER A 120 -1.18 22.99 22.02
N GLU A 121 -0.99 22.21 20.95
CA GLU A 121 -1.39 20.79 20.88
C GLU A 121 -0.32 19.85 21.45
N GLY A 122 0.84 20.41 21.80
CA GLY A 122 1.91 19.68 22.48
C GLY A 122 2.91 19.02 21.54
N HIS A 123 2.95 19.40 20.26
CA HIS A 123 3.93 18.87 19.31
C HIS A 123 5.35 19.26 19.70
N ARG A 124 6.27 18.30 19.67
CA ARG A 124 7.68 18.41 20.10
C ARG A 124 8.63 18.25 18.93
N VAL A 125 9.89 18.63 19.13
CA VAL A 125 10.91 18.63 18.07
C VAL A 125 10.95 17.27 17.37
N GLY A 126 10.89 17.23 16.04
CA GLY A 126 10.84 15.97 15.27
C GLY A 126 9.45 15.45 14.96
N ASP A 127 8.39 15.98 15.60
CA ASP A 127 7.02 15.68 15.23
C ASP A 127 6.71 16.24 13.83
N VAL A 128 5.97 15.45 13.05
CA VAL A 128 5.49 15.81 11.71
C VAL A 128 4.01 15.49 11.63
N TRP A 129 3.20 16.48 11.25
CA TRP A 129 1.75 16.33 11.19
C TRP A 129 1.16 17.12 10.02
N LYS A 130 -0.07 16.79 9.65
CA LYS A 130 -0.85 17.53 8.66
C LYS A 130 -1.89 18.37 9.36
N THR A 131 -1.99 19.65 9.00
CA THR A 131 -3.10 20.51 9.46
C THR A 131 -4.29 20.42 8.53
N ASP A 132 -4.03 20.12 7.25
CA ASP A 132 -5.02 19.90 6.19
C ASP A 132 -4.38 19.04 5.08
N ASN A 133 -5.09 18.76 3.98
CA ASN A 133 -4.59 17.91 2.90
C ASN A 133 -3.37 18.52 2.16
N CYS A 134 -3.16 19.84 2.25
CA CYS A 134 -2.12 20.60 1.56
C CYS A 134 -0.98 21.08 2.44
N THR A 135 -1.17 21.14 3.74
CA THR A 135 -0.23 21.73 4.68
C THR A 135 0.34 20.67 5.61
N THR A 136 1.65 20.47 5.49
CA THR A 136 2.42 19.62 6.42
C THR A 136 3.25 20.52 7.31
N CYS A 137 3.13 20.33 8.62
CA CYS A 137 3.92 21.01 9.62
C CYS A 137 4.92 20.04 10.24
N GLN A 138 6.06 20.58 10.64
CA GLN A 138 7.04 19.87 11.46
C GLN A 138 7.49 20.78 12.60
N CYS A 139 7.78 20.19 13.75
CA CYS A 139 8.36 20.92 14.87
C CYS A 139 9.88 20.78 14.81
N SER A 140 10.58 21.90 14.85
CA SER A 140 12.04 21.97 14.87
C SER A 140 12.50 22.73 16.11
N GLU A 141 13.80 22.77 16.37
CA GLU A 141 14.37 23.60 17.43
C GLU A 141 14.09 25.11 17.25
N GLN A 142 13.73 25.54 16.02
CA GLN A 142 13.35 26.92 15.71
C GLN A 142 11.84 27.18 15.84
N GLY A 143 11.07 26.18 16.29
CA GLY A 143 9.61 26.22 16.39
C GLY A 143 8.90 25.49 15.24
N LYS A 144 7.60 25.77 15.10
CA LYS A 144 6.69 25.18 14.10
C LYS A 144 7.02 25.68 12.70
N LEU A 145 7.38 24.77 11.81
CA LEU A 145 7.63 25.03 10.40
C LEU A 145 6.56 24.35 9.56
N CYS A 146 5.70 25.13 8.92
CA CYS A 146 4.64 24.61 8.05
C CYS A 146 4.98 24.87 6.57
N LYS A 147 4.78 23.84 5.75
CA LYS A 147 4.90 23.91 4.30
C LYS A 147 3.52 23.66 3.70
N THR A 148 2.93 24.71 3.15
CA THR A 148 1.67 24.64 2.41
C THR A 148 1.95 24.46 0.94
N LYS A 149 1.38 23.42 0.34
CA LYS A 149 1.40 23.20 -1.10
C LYS A 149 0.38 24.13 -1.75
N THR A 150 0.87 25.02 -2.62
CA THR A 150 0.01 25.85 -3.48
C THR A 150 -0.45 25.04 -4.68
N CYS A 151 -1.75 25.04 -4.94
CA CYS A 151 -2.29 24.37 -6.11
C CYS A 151 -2.15 25.24 -7.36
N PRO A 152 -1.95 24.62 -8.55
CA PRO A 152 -1.96 25.35 -9.80
C PRO A 152 -3.30 26.07 -10.01
N GLU A 153 -3.24 27.24 -10.64
CA GLU A 153 -4.46 27.89 -11.14
C GLU A 153 -5.07 27.03 -12.26
N ASP A 154 -6.38 27.22 -12.45
CA ASP A 154 -7.10 26.56 -13.53
C ASP A 154 -6.49 26.93 -14.90
N PRO A 155 -6.42 25.98 -15.85
CA PRO A 155 -5.90 26.27 -17.17
C PRO A 155 -6.84 27.24 -17.90
N PHE A 156 -6.25 28.21 -18.58
CA PHE A 156 -6.96 29.02 -19.57
C PHE A 156 -7.14 28.20 -20.84
N CYS A 157 -8.40 27.99 -21.25
CA CYS A 157 -8.74 27.30 -22.49
C CYS A 157 -9.12 28.31 -23.57
N ASP A 158 -8.69 28.06 -24.80
CA ASP A 158 -9.15 28.80 -25.99
C ASP A 158 -10.66 28.54 -26.22
N ASP A 159 -11.34 29.40 -26.99
CA ASP A 159 -12.78 29.33 -27.27
C ASP A 159 -13.21 28.00 -27.91
N GLN A 160 -12.29 27.24 -28.50
CA GLN A 160 -12.52 25.91 -29.08
C GLN A 160 -12.48 24.77 -28.04
N TYR A 161 -12.21 25.07 -26.77
CA TYR A 161 -12.01 24.09 -25.71
C TYR A 161 -12.88 24.42 -24.49
N LYS A 162 -13.38 23.39 -23.81
CA LYS A 162 -14.08 23.51 -22.53
C LYS A 162 -13.21 22.98 -21.39
N ILE A 163 -13.36 23.57 -20.22
CA ILE A 163 -12.77 23.05 -18.99
C ILE A 163 -13.57 21.82 -18.55
N VAL A 164 -12.86 20.71 -18.31
CA VAL A 164 -13.43 19.50 -17.69
C VAL A 164 -12.65 19.13 -16.43
N GLU A 165 -13.35 18.59 -15.46
CA GLU A 165 -12.78 18.09 -14.21
C GLU A 165 -12.24 16.68 -14.39
N VAL A 166 -11.02 16.45 -13.90
CA VAL A 166 -10.41 15.13 -13.77
C VAL A 166 -10.65 14.68 -12.34
N PRO A 167 -11.37 13.57 -12.12
CA PRO A 167 -11.60 13.06 -10.78
C PRO A 167 -10.26 12.74 -10.10
N GLY A 168 -10.04 13.35 -8.93
CA GLY A 168 -8.91 13.10 -8.04
C GLY A 168 -9.29 12.22 -6.86
N SER A 169 -8.32 11.85 -6.03
CA SER A 169 -8.58 11.15 -4.77
C SER A 169 -8.99 12.13 -3.67
N GLU A 170 -9.83 11.71 -2.72
CA GLU A 170 -10.25 12.53 -1.58
C GLU A 170 -9.08 13.02 -0.71
N ASP A 171 -7.97 12.27 -0.70
CA ASP A 171 -6.75 12.60 0.05
C ASP A 171 -5.77 13.53 -0.70
N GLU A 172 -6.11 13.95 -1.93
CA GLU A 172 -5.25 14.83 -2.73
C GLU A 172 -5.41 16.29 -2.29
N CYS A 173 -4.29 16.96 -2.02
CA CYS A 173 -4.27 18.39 -1.70
C CYS A 173 -5.01 19.24 -2.75
N CYS A 174 -4.71 19.00 -4.04
CA CYS A 174 -5.33 19.74 -5.12
C CYS A 174 -6.50 18.92 -5.62
N GLY A 175 -7.71 19.35 -5.23
CA GLY A 175 -8.99 18.80 -5.69
C GLY A 175 -9.12 18.82 -7.22
N PRO A 176 -10.23 18.31 -7.77
CA PRO A 176 -10.28 17.75 -9.12
C PRO A 176 -9.57 18.63 -10.14
N ARG A 177 -8.49 18.08 -10.72
CA ARG A 177 -7.63 18.83 -11.62
C ARG A 177 -8.42 19.20 -12.87
N LYS A 178 -8.28 20.43 -13.34
CA LYS A 178 -8.98 20.88 -14.54
C LYS A 178 -8.09 20.72 -15.78
N LYS A 179 -8.68 20.31 -16.91
CA LYS A 179 -8.01 20.24 -18.21
C LYS A 179 -8.91 20.80 -19.33
N CYS A 180 -8.30 21.25 -20.41
CA CYS A 180 -9.02 21.68 -21.61
C CYS A 180 -9.32 20.48 -22.51
N GLU A 181 -10.58 20.28 -22.89
CA GLU A 181 -11.00 19.32 -23.92
C GLU A 181 -11.68 20.05 -25.08
N LEU A 182 -11.41 19.61 -26.30
CA LEU A 182 -12.00 20.19 -27.52
C LEU A 182 -13.52 20.16 -27.44
N ILE A 183 -14.14 21.31 -27.72
CA ILE A 183 -15.59 21.43 -27.88
C ILE A 183 -15.97 20.67 -29.15
N PRO A 184 -16.96 19.76 -29.11
CA PRO A 184 -17.48 19.12 -30.31
C PRO A 184 -17.95 20.18 -31.33
N PRO A 185 -17.82 19.93 -32.64
CA PRO A 185 -18.30 20.87 -33.66
C PRO A 185 -19.75 21.30 -33.39
N ILE A 186 -20.04 22.60 -33.54
CA ILE A 186 -21.37 23.18 -33.25
C ILE A 186 -22.45 22.58 -34.18
N ASP A 187 -22.07 22.19 -35.40
CA ASP A 187 -22.94 21.58 -36.41
C ASP A 187 -22.89 20.04 -36.42
N CYS A 188 -22.94 19.41 -35.25
CA CYS A 188 -23.12 17.96 -35.23
C CYS A 188 -24.55 17.60 -35.68
N PRO A 189 -24.72 16.70 -36.66
CA PRO A 189 -26.05 16.20 -37.00
C PRO A 189 -26.67 15.51 -35.76
N PRO A 190 -28.01 15.46 -35.67
CA PRO A 190 -28.68 14.70 -34.63
C PRO A 190 -28.15 13.27 -34.61
N LEU A 191 -27.81 12.78 -33.41
CA LEU A 191 -27.36 11.42 -33.22
C LEU A 191 -28.54 10.47 -33.48
N GLU A 192 -28.59 9.88 -34.66
CA GLU A 192 -29.59 8.87 -35.02
C GLU A 192 -29.03 7.46 -34.78
N GLU A 193 -29.84 6.60 -34.16
CA GLU A 193 -29.52 5.20 -34.06
C GLU A 193 -29.62 4.53 -35.45
N PRO A 194 -28.59 3.78 -35.89
CA PRO A 194 -28.68 3.03 -37.13
C PRO A 194 -29.87 2.08 -37.10
N LYS A 195 -30.68 2.09 -38.16
CA LYS A 195 -31.86 1.22 -38.30
C LYS A 195 -31.50 -0.26 -38.40
N GLU A 196 -30.32 -0.55 -38.92
CA GLU A 196 -29.81 -1.91 -39.06
C GLU A 196 -29.14 -2.38 -37.76
N ASP A 197 -29.33 -3.65 -37.43
CA ASP A 197 -28.63 -4.29 -36.34
C ASP A 197 -27.17 -4.58 -36.71
N CYS A 198 -26.31 -4.61 -35.71
CA CYS A 198 -24.90 -4.96 -35.91
C CYS A 198 -24.75 -6.41 -36.37
N ALA A 199 -23.65 -6.70 -37.07
CA ALA A 199 -23.38 -8.06 -37.52
C ALA A 199 -23.19 -9.03 -36.33
N TYR A 200 -23.26 -10.33 -36.60
CA TYR A 200 -23.09 -11.36 -35.57
C TYR A 200 -21.78 -11.17 -34.78
N GLY A 201 -21.88 -11.22 -33.45
CA GLY A 201 -20.74 -11.02 -32.56
C GLY A 201 -20.34 -9.55 -32.37
N GLN A 202 -21.14 -8.60 -32.84
CA GLN A 202 -20.94 -7.17 -32.62
C GLN A 202 -22.05 -6.59 -31.76
N ARG A 203 -21.73 -5.51 -31.05
CA ARG A 203 -22.71 -4.67 -30.34
C ARG A 203 -22.59 -3.22 -30.77
N ARG A 204 -23.70 -2.50 -30.68
CA ARG A 204 -23.75 -1.06 -30.90
C ARG A 204 -23.06 -0.35 -29.72
N LYS A 205 -22.12 0.53 -30.00
CA LYS A 205 -21.44 1.37 -29.00
C LYS A 205 -21.46 2.81 -29.48
N LYS A 206 -21.82 3.73 -28.59
CA LYS A 206 -21.66 5.17 -28.82
C LYS A 206 -20.18 5.51 -28.72
N ILE A 207 -19.63 6.10 -29.77
CA ILE A 207 -18.25 6.57 -29.81
C ILE A 207 -18.27 8.07 -29.50
N GLU A 208 -17.57 8.45 -28.43
CA GLU A 208 -17.39 9.83 -27.99
C GLU A 208 -15.89 10.10 -27.94
N ALA A 209 -15.42 11.03 -28.77
CA ALA A 209 -14.03 11.45 -28.81
C ALA A 209 -13.96 12.98 -28.86
N PRO A 210 -12.94 13.61 -28.22
CA PRO A 210 -12.79 15.05 -28.26
C PRO A 210 -12.71 15.58 -29.69
N GLY A 211 -13.52 16.60 -30.02
CA GLY A 211 -13.56 17.22 -31.35
C GLY A 211 -14.22 16.37 -32.45
N VAL A 212 -14.81 15.21 -32.13
CA VAL A 212 -15.54 14.37 -33.09
C VAL A 212 -17.01 14.33 -32.71
N CYS A 213 -17.91 14.48 -33.70
CA CYS A 213 -19.33 14.32 -33.44
C CYS A 213 -19.65 12.92 -32.92
N PRO A 214 -20.50 12.78 -31.88
CA PRO A 214 -20.88 11.48 -31.37
C PRO A 214 -21.56 10.69 -32.48
N GLN A 215 -21.22 9.41 -32.60
CA GLN A 215 -21.83 8.49 -33.57
C GLN A 215 -21.91 7.08 -32.99
N TYR A 216 -22.85 6.28 -33.50
CA TYR A 216 -22.91 4.86 -33.19
C TYR A 216 -22.03 4.07 -34.14
N ALA A 217 -21.27 3.12 -33.58
CA ALA A 217 -20.52 2.15 -34.35
C ALA A 217 -20.77 0.73 -33.82
N CYS A 218 -20.70 -0.26 -34.71
CA CYS A 218 -20.70 -1.66 -34.32
C CYS A 218 -19.27 -2.07 -33.95
N VAL A 219 -19.08 -2.52 -32.71
CA VAL A 219 -17.79 -2.99 -32.20
C VAL A 219 -17.89 -4.47 -31.83
N CYS A 220 -16.81 -5.22 -32.00
CA CYS A 220 -16.79 -6.63 -31.60
C CYS A 220 -17.08 -6.78 -30.10
N LEU A 221 -17.80 -7.84 -29.76
CA LEU A 221 -17.91 -8.33 -28.40
C LEU A 221 -16.55 -8.79 -27.89
N ASN A 222 -16.36 -8.77 -26.58
CA ASN A 222 -15.20 -9.42 -25.98
C ASN A 222 -15.35 -10.94 -26.12
N PRO A 223 -14.25 -11.72 -26.12
CA PRO A 223 -14.32 -13.17 -26.24
C PRO A 223 -15.22 -13.85 -25.19
N GLU A 224 -15.31 -13.29 -23.98
CA GLU A 224 -16.16 -13.79 -22.88
C GLU A 224 -17.66 -13.51 -23.09
N ASP A 225 -17.99 -12.48 -23.87
CA ASP A 225 -19.36 -12.07 -24.17
C ASP A 225 -19.93 -12.78 -25.42
N CYS A 226 -19.11 -13.59 -26.12
CA CYS A 226 -19.54 -14.32 -27.29
C CYS A 226 -20.49 -15.48 -26.92
N PRO A 227 -21.57 -15.73 -27.69
CA PRO A 227 -22.44 -16.88 -27.48
C PRO A 227 -21.67 -18.20 -27.56
N GLU A 228 -22.10 -19.20 -26.79
CA GLU A 228 -21.53 -20.55 -26.88
C GLU A 228 -21.75 -21.15 -28.29
N VAL A 229 -20.69 -21.74 -28.84
CA VAL A 229 -20.71 -22.30 -30.19
C VAL A 229 -21.23 -23.73 -30.14
N ILE A 230 -22.53 -23.89 -30.42
CA ILE A 230 -23.19 -25.19 -30.47
C ILE A 230 -23.32 -25.63 -31.93
N GLN A 231 -22.89 -26.85 -32.24
CA GLN A 231 -23.04 -27.42 -33.58
C GLN A 231 -24.52 -27.71 -33.86
N PRO A 232 -25.11 -27.14 -34.94
CA PRO A 232 -26.50 -27.41 -35.28
C PRO A 232 -26.70 -28.86 -35.76
N GLU A 233 -27.94 -29.33 -35.70
CA GLU A 233 -28.28 -30.67 -36.17
C GLU A 233 -28.05 -30.82 -37.68
N THR A 234 -27.71 -32.03 -38.12
CA THR A 234 -27.44 -32.32 -39.54
C THR A 234 -28.70 -32.40 -40.40
N ARG A 235 -29.88 -32.56 -39.79
CA ARG A 235 -31.17 -32.56 -40.50
C ARG A 235 -31.49 -31.23 -41.20
N ASP A 236 -30.86 -30.15 -40.77
CA ASP A 236 -31.08 -28.81 -41.31
C ASP A 236 -30.23 -28.54 -42.58
N LEU A 237 -29.29 -29.43 -42.89
CA LEU A 237 -28.42 -29.36 -44.06
C LEU A 237 -29.14 -29.89 -45.30
N LYS A 238 -29.02 -29.14 -46.40
CA LYS A 238 -29.43 -29.61 -47.73
C LYS A 238 -28.39 -30.57 -48.32
N PRO A 239 -28.74 -31.33 -49.37
CA PRO A 239 -27.78 -32.19 -50.07
C PRO A 239 -26.49 -31.44 -50.44
N GLY A 240 -25.35 -31.99 -50.01
CA GLY A 240 -24.00 -31.44 -50.23
C GLY A 240 -23.63 -30.23 -49.36
N GLU A 241 -24.48 -29.81 -48.42
CA GLU A 241 -24.10 -28.86 -47.38
C GLU A 241 -23.43 -29.58 -46.21
N VAL A 242 -22.40 -28.94 -45.63
CA VAL A 242 -21.74 -29.36 -44.40
C VAL A 242 -21.59 -28.17 -43.46
N TRP A 243 -21.67 -28.42 -42.15
CA TRP A 243 -21.38 -27.40 -41.15
C TRP A 243 -19.87 -27.15 -41.08
N SER A 244 -19.47 -25.89 -41.21
CA SER A 244 -18.09 -25.43 -41.06
C SER A 244 -18.02 -24.36 -39.97
N LEU A 245 -16.99 -24.41 -39.14
CA LEU A 245 -16.76 -23.39 -38.11
C LEU A 245 -16.12 -22.15 -38.75
N ASP A 246 -16.86 -21.06 -38.78
CA ASP A 246 -16.40 -19.75 -39.24
C ASP A 246 -15.82 -18.95 -38.07
N LYS A 247 -14.53 -18.62 -38.19
CA LYS A 247 -13.75 -17.81 -37.24
C LYS A 247 -13.34 -16.45 -37.80
N SER A 248 -13.89 -16.07 -38.95
CA SER A 248 -13.52 -14.82 -39.62
C SER A 248 -14.21 -13.58 -39.03
N GLY A 249 -15.30 -13.78 -38.28
CA GLY A 249 -16.05 -12.74 -37.60
C GLY A 249 -15.55 -12.40 -36.18
N CYS A 250 -16.31 -11.56 -35.47
CA CYS A 250 -15.99 -11.20 -34.07
C CYS A 250 -16.24 -12.36 -33.09
N CYS A 251 -17.23 -13.21 -33.36
CA CYS A 251 -17.51 -14.42 -32.60
C CYS A 251 -17.58 -15.61 -33.55
N ASP A 252 -17.06 -16.74 -33.09
CA ASP A 252 -17.09 -18.01 -33.81
C ASP A 252 -18.54 -18.49 -34.01
N ARG A 253 -18.86 -19.04 -35.18
CA ARG A 253 -20.18 -19.65 -35.45
C ARG A 253 -20.13 -20.73 -36.51
N TYR A 254 -21.10 -21.64 -36.50
CA TYR A 254 -21.28 -22.58 -37.60
C TYR A 254 -21.99 -21.93 -38.79
N ILE A 255 -21.39 -22.07 -39.96
CA ILE A 255 -21.98 -21.68 -41.24
C ILE A 255 -22.15 -22.90 -42.14
N ARG A 256 -23.08 -22.81 -43.09
CA ARG A 256 -23.27 -23.84 -44.12
C ARG A 256 -22.26 -23.61 -45.23
N ASN A 257 -21.52 -24.65 -45.59
CA ASN A 257 -20.59 -24.63 -46.70
C ASN A 257 -20.83 -25.83 -47.61
N CYS A 258 -20.44 -25.75 -48.88
CA CYS A 258 -20.59 -26.85 -49.82
C CYS A 258 -19.41 -27.81 -49.73
N SER A 259 -19.66 -29.11 -49.51
CA SER A 259 -18.60 -30.14 -49.51
C SER A 259 -18.07 -30.44 -50.92
N GLY A 260 -18.86 -30.15 -51.96
CA GLY A 260 -18.59 -30.56 -53.34
C GLY A 260 -19.01 -32.00 -53.64
N GLU A 261 -19.47 -32.75 -52.64
CA GLU A 261 -20.00 -34.10 -52.79
C GLU A 261 -21.52 -34.06 -52.84
N CYS A 262 -22.10 -34.51 -53.95
CA CYS A 262 -23.55 -34.55 -54.15
C CYS A 262 -24.06 -35.99 -54.19
N PRO A 263 -25.16 -36.29 -53.47
CA PRO A 263 -25.78 -37.60 -53.55
C PRO A 263 -26.30 -37.85 -54.98
N GLN A 264 -26.12 -39.08 -55.45
CA GLN A 264 -26.66 -39.53 -56.75
C GLN A 264 -28.19 -39.61 -56.65
N PRO A 265 -28.96 -39.20 -57.68
CA PRO A 265 -30.40 -39.29 -57.64
C PRO A 265 -30.88 -40.75 -57.74
N GLU A 266 -31.77 -41.17 -56.84
CA GLU A 266 -32.41 -42.48 -56.88
C GLU A 266 -33.87 -42.36 -57.36
N CYS A 267 -34.17 -42.97 -58.51
CA CYS A 267 -35.52 -43.01 -59.09
C CYS A 267 -36.13 -44.41 -59.00
N GLN A 268 -37.46 -44.49 -58.95
CA GLN A 268 -38.17 -45.77 -59.05
C GLN A 268 -37.91 -46.43 -60.42
N MET A 269 -38.02 -47.74 -60.46
CA MET A 269 -37.83 -48.53 -61.68
C MET A 269 -38.71 -47.97 -62.82
N PHE A 270 -38.08 -47.71 -63.97
CA PHE A 270 -38.64 -47.06 -65.18
C PHE A 270 -38.74 -45.52 -65.19
N LEU A 271 -38.26 -44.80 -64.16
CA LEU A 271 -38.10 -43.34 -64.18
C LEU A 271 -36.62 -42.97 -64.36
N ILE A 272 -36.35 -41.88 -65.11
CA ILE A 272 -34.99 -41.35 -65.36
C ILE A 272 -34.89 -39.98 -64.69
N PRO A 273 -33.83 -39.70 -63.90
CA PRO A 273 -33.69 -38.42 -63.23
C PRO A 273 -33.51 -37.28 -64.25
N SER A 274 -34.37 -36.27 -64.15
CA SER A 274 -34.27 -35.02 -64.90
C SER A 274 -33.71 -33.92 -64.00
N LEU A 275 -32.76 -33.14 -64.52
CA LEU A 275 -32.15 -32.03 -63.79
C LEU A 275 -33.15 -30.87 -63.67
N LEU A 276 -33.40 -30.40 -62.44
CA LEU A 276 -34.15 -29.17 -62.21
C LEU A 276 -33.24 -27.94 -62.31
N PRO A 277 -33.78 -26.76 -62.65
CA PRO A 277 -33.01 -25.52 -62.65
C PRO A 277 -32.35 -25.28 -61.28
N LYS A 278 -31.03 -25.09 -61.26
CA LYS A 278 -30.28 -24.84 -60.03
C LYS A 278 -30.57 -23.42 -59.54
N GLU A 279 -31.11 -23.30 -58.32
CA GLU A 279 -31.20 -21.99 -57.65
C GLU A 279 -29.79 -21.52 -57.24
N GLU A 280 -29.54 -20.21 -57.28
CA GLU A 280 -28.21 -19.58 -57.09
C GLU A 280 -27.48 -19.93 -55.78
N ARG A 281 -28.16 -20.53 -54.79
CA ARG A 281 -27.60 -20.82 -53.45
C ARG A 281 -27.62 -22.29 -53.03
N GLN A 282 -27.88 -23.22 -53.96
CA GLN A 282 -27.87 -24.65 -53.65
C GLN A 282 -26.49 -25.26 -53.93
N CYS A 283 -25.95 -26.05 -53.00
CA CYS A 283 -24.67 -26.76 -53.23
C CYS A 283 -24.82 -27.80 -54.34
N CYS A 284 -25.84 -28.64 -54.23
CA CYS A 284 -26.14 -29.68 -55.21
C CYS A 284 -27.31 -29.33 -56.11
N PRO A 285 -27.31 -29.83 -57.37
CA PRO A 285 -28.47 -29.74 -58.23
C PRO A 285 -29.63 -30.59 -57.68
N ALA A 286 -30.87 -30.10 -57.86
CA ALA A 286 -32.06 -30.87 -57.58
C ALA A 286 -32.46 -31.71 -58.79
N TYR A 287 -33.05 -32.88 -58.55
CA TYR A 287 -33.51 -33.80 -59.59
C TYR A 287 -34.97 -34.18 -59.37
N SER A 288 -35.69 -34.41 -60.46
CA SER A 288 -37.04 -35.01 -60.43
C SER A 288 -37.04 -36.35 -61.17
N CYS A 289 -37.65 -37.34 -60.54
CA CYS A 289 -38.14 -38.56 -61.19
C CYS A 289 -39.65 -38.35 -61.46
#